data_AF-A0A349DX95-F1
#
_entry.id   AF-A0A349DX95-F1
#
_cell.length_a   1.000
_cell.length_b   1.000
_cell.length_c   1.000
_cell.angle_alpha   90.00
_cell.angle_beta   90.00
_cell.angle_gamma   90.00
#
_symmetry.space_group_name_H-M   'P 1'
#
loop_
_entity.id
_entity.type
_entity.pdbx_description
1 polymer ?
#
loop_
_entity_poly.entity_id
_entity_poly.type
_entity_poly.pdbx_seq_one_letter_code
_entity_poly.pdbx_strand_id
1 'polypeptide(L)'
;MKAYDVYDKAPFILRGRFLLSTVNDKVIEDLFLLSEQKEASLWESRGALITACWLSGLLKKRRFLPKIIQTIEEKDEAAFYSPAWLGALFLYDDEAFIAPIQHFIDKHFQATKSYRYHKSYYQAMYCLQLWDKQKHSNYAQKYAPFFPRASAHSKTLLRFLEVSKILRANIPFEHSATLQTGLKTLLTETTTLSAYFDGLLVQPKIRSYAEGMHRLQHFDLYCEQFKQKYQEKTAQVVAPSEFLLDHPYDKIKRSTHQFEHAVRTYLYAYHSQVYPIELKKAVLLAQDSIDILAGLEIDLDYQLPTEIIDICYQKLLKLLPKSYFLYEGYALALLLRSNRHDQRAKTLHENAQQIKAKYEWVEEDDYLWWGRYVQVKN
;
A
#
# COMPACT_ATOMS: atom_id res chain seq x y z
N MET A 1 21.97 -8.59 17.38
CA MET A 1 20.79 -8.20 16.58
C MET A 1 20.68 -6.68 16.58
N LYS A 2 20.31 -6.03 15.47
CA LYS A 2 20.09 -4.58 15.42
C LYS A 2 18.59 -4.29 15.50
N ALA A 3 18.19 -3.39 16.39
CA ALA A 3 16.79 -3.08 16.68
C ALA A 3 16.10 -2.25 15.57
N TYR A 4 15.89 -2.86 14.40
CA TYR A 4 15.11 -2.30 13.28
C TYR A 4 14.00 -3.27 12.78
N ASP A 5 13.72 -4.32 13.55
CA ASP A 5 12.89 -5.47 13.12
C ASP A 5 11.40 -5.40 13.51
N VAL A 6 10.89 -4.26 13.99
CA VAL A 6 9.48 -4.10 14.38
C VAL A 6 8.79 -2.95 13.63
N TYR A 7 8.89 -2.99 12.30
CA TYR A 7 7.75 -2.61 11.48
C TYR A 7 7.09 -3.91 11.06
N ASP A 8 5.82 -4.10 11.46
CA ASP A 8 5.01 -5.16 10.90
C ASP A 8 4.89 -4.93 9.38
N LYS A 9 5.24 -5.94 8.58
CA LYS A 9 5.44 -5.79 7.12
C LYS A 9 4.21 -6.22 6.31
N ALA A 10 3.21 -6.84 6.95
CA ALA A 10 1.89 -7.07 6.35
C ALA A 10 1.24 -5.75 5.84
N PRO A 11 1.32 -4.61 6.58
CA PRO A 11 1.04 -3.28 6.06
C PRO A 11 1.66 -2.92 4.71
N PHE A 12 2.89 -3.35 4.39
CA PHE A 12 3.52 -3.04 3.09
C PHE A 12 2.83 -3.77 1.93
N ILE A 13 2.56 -5.08 2.08
CA ILE A 13 1.87 -5.87 1.03
C ILE A 13 0.44 -5.36 0.83
N LEU A 14 -0.29 -5.11 1.92
CA LEU A 14 -1.64 -4.56 1.87
C LEU A 14 -1.67 -3.18 1.21
N ARG A 15 -0.78 -2.27 1.65
CA ARG A 15 -0.68 -0.91 1.11
C ARG A 15 -0.31 -0.92 -0.36
N GLY A 16 0.64 -1.78 -0.75
CA GLY A 16 1.00 -1.99 -2.15
C GLY A 16 -0.21 -2.38 -2.99
N ARG A 17 -0.91 -3.47 -2.60
CA ARG A 17 -2.14 -3.95 -3.27
C ARG A 17 -3.23 -2.88 -3.38
N PHE A 18 -3.44 -2.09 -2.32
CA PHE A 18 -4.41 -1.01 -2.34
C PHE A 18 -4.05 0.08 -3.36
N LEU A 19 -2.79 0.52 -3.39
CA LEU A 19 -2.29 1.47 -4.40
C LEU A 19 -2.39 0.87 -5.82
N LEU A 20 -2.11 -0.43 -5.99
CA LEU A 20 -2.32 -1.14 -7.27
C LEU A 20 -3.80 -1.09 -7.71
N SER A 21 -4.75 -1.24 -6.79
CA SER A 21 -6.19 -1.26 -7.10
C SER A 21 -6.83 0.11 -7.35
N THR A 22 -6.16 1.21 -6.96
CA THR A 22 -6.73 2.58 -7.00
C THR A 22 -6.02 3.53 -7.95
N VAL A 23 -4.85 3.15 -8.50
CA VAL A 23 -4.13 3.98 -9.48
C VAL A 23 -4.98 4.20 -10.75
N ASN A 24 -5.00 5.44 -11.22
CA ASN A 24 -5.73 5.84 -12.43
C ASN A 24 -4.86 6.75 -13.31
N ASP A 25 -5.36 7.04 -14.50
CA ASP A 25 -4.65 7.78 -15.53
C ASP A 25 -4.20 9.18 -15.09
N LYS A 26 -5.01 9.87 -14.28
CA LYS A 26 -4.68 11.20 -13.75
C LYS A 26 -3.58 11.15 -12.69
N VAL A 27 -3.62 10.15 -11.80
CA VAL A 27 -2.54 9.92 -10.80
C VAL A 27 -1.19 9.71 -11.48
N ILE A 28 -1.18 8.99 -12.61
CA ILE A 28 0.01 8.73 -13.41
C ILE A 28 0.53 10.02 -14.08
N GLU A 29 -0.37 10.82 -14.65
CA GLU A 29 -0.04 12.13 -15.25
C GLU A 29 0.56 13.09 -14.21
N ASP A 30 -0.01 13.15 -13.00
CA ASP A 30 0.45 14.01 -11.92
C ASP A 30 1.85 13.63 -11.40
N LEU A 31 2.16 12.33 -11.35
CA LEU A 31 3.51 11.85 -11.02
C LEU A 31 4.54 12.25 -12.10
N PHE A 32 4.16 12.23 -13.39
CA PHE A 32 5.03 12.72 -14.45
C PHE A 32 5.26 14.25 -14.35
N LEU A 33 4.22 15.04 -14.08
CA LEU A 33 4.35 16.49 -13.91
C LEU A 33 5.24 16.85 -12.71
N LEU A 34 5.11 16.12 -11.60
CA LEU A 34 5.98 16.28 -10.43
C LEU A 34 7.46 15.97 -10.75
N SER A 35 7.71 15.00 -11.64
CA SER A 35 9.06 14.56 -12.03
C SER A 35 9.86 15.57 -12.87
N GLU A 36 9.21 16.62 -13.37
CA GLU A 36 9.78 17.65 -14.25
C GLU A 36 10.23 18.91 -13.50
N GLN A 37 9.91 19.03 -12.20
CA GLN A 37 10.15 20.24 -11.40
C GLN A 37 11.60 20.35 -10.90
N LYS A 38 12.19 21.56 -10.98
CA LYS A 38 13.62 21.80 -10.74
C LYS A 38 14.01 22.00 -9.26
N GLU A 39 13.08 22.40 -8.39
CA GLU A 39 13.35 22.80 -7.00
C GLU A 39 13.39 21.62 -6.01
N ALA A 40 13.14 20.39 -6.47
CA ALA A 40 13.08 19.18 -5.64
C ALA A 40 14.46 18.63 -5.21
N SER A 41 15.45 19.49 -4.99
CA SER A 41 16.86 19.12 -4.76
C SER A 41 17.19 18.56 -3.37
N LEU A 42 16.23 18.53 -2.44
CA LEU A 42 16.45 18.22 -1.02
C LEU A 42 16.32 16.73 -0.62
N TRP A 43 16.08 15.82 -1.56
CA TRP A 43 16.12 14.38 -1.29
C TRP A 43 17.20 13.71 -2.14
N GLU A 44 18.19 13.10 -1.49
CA GLU A 44 19.22 12.26 -2.13
C GLU A 44 18.55 11.19 -3.00
N SER A 45 18.69 11.28 -4.33
CA SER A 45 17.99 10.41 -5.30
C SER A 45 16.45 10.51 -5.17
N ARG A 46 15.73 10.79 -6.24
CA ARG A 46 15.16 9.79 -7.18
C ARG A 46 14.50 8.53 -6.64
N GLY A 47 14.40 8.34 -5.32
CA GLY A 47 13.74 7.23 -4.67
C GLY A 47 12.28 7.39 -4.22
N ALA A 48 11.51 8.48 -4.30
CA ALA A 48 11.50 9.80 -4.97
C ALA A 48 10.91 9.93 -6.41
N LEU A 49 11.55 9.57 -7.54
CA LEU A 49 10.91 9.70 -8.89
C LEU A 49 9.89 8.57 -9.16
N ILE A 50 9.41 7.97 -8.08
CA ILE A 50 9.22 6.55 -7.90
C ILE A 50 7.79 6.09 -8.20
N THR A 51 7.58 4.84 -8.58
CA THR A 51 8.58 3.92 -9.16
C THR A 51 8.48 4.09 -10.69
N ALA A 52 8.59 5.35 -11.14
CA ALA A 52 8.52 5.87 -12.52
C ALA A 52 7.85 4.93 -13.55
N CYS A 53 6.54 4.75 -13.54
CA CYS A 53 5.53 5.49 -12.80
C CYS A 53 4.63 4.48 -12.02
N TRP A 54 5.35 3.54 -11.39
CA TRP A 54 5.12 2.28 -10.62
C TRP A 54 4.28 1.16 -11.24
N LEU A 55 3.36 1.46 -12.12
CA LEU A 55 1.92 1.49 -11.81
C LEU A 55 1.16 2.21 -12.92
N SER A 56 1.88 2.73 -13.90
CA SER A 56 1.41 3.46 -15.07
C SER A 56 1.10 2.59 -16.30
N GLY A 57 0.50 1.41 -16.18
CA GLY A 57 -0.81 1.24 -15.56
C GLY A 57 -0.95 -0.05 -14.75
N LEU A 58 0.16 -0.61 -14.27
CA LEU A 58 0.43 -2.05 -14.18
C LEU A 58 0.30 -2.74 -15.55
N LEU A 59 -0.84 -2.61 -16.24
CA LEU A 59 -1.25 -3.53 -17.30
C LEU A 59 -1.50 -2.82 -18.65
N LYS A 60 -0.46 -2.69 -19.46
CA LYS A 60 -0.51 -2.38 -20.92
C LYS A 60 -1.16 -1.07 -21.39
N LYS A 61 -1.19 0.02 -20.61
CA LYS A 61 -1.62 1.34 -21.15
C LYS A 61 -0.54 2.00 -22.03
N ARG A 62 -0.40 1.52 -23.28
CA ARG A 62 0.62 1.94 -24.27
C ARG A 62 0.81 3.46 -24.41
N ARG A 63 -0.21 4.28 -24.15
CA ARG A 63 -0.13 5.75 -24.21
C ARG A 63 0.99 6.36 -23.36
N PHE A 64 1.39 5.70 -22.27
CA PHE A 64 2.46 6.17 -21.38
C PHE A 64 3.86 5.66 -21.77
N LEU A 65 3.94 4.67 -22.68
CA LEU A 65 5.20 4.02 -23.10
C LEU A 65 6.27 5.01 -23.60
N PRO A 66 5.95 5.99 -24.49
CA PRO A 66 6.97 6.90 -25.00
C PRO A 66 7.65 7.73 -23.91
N LYS A 67 6.88 8.22 -22.93
CA LYS A 67 7.42 9.05 -21.83
C LYS A 67 8.27 8.23 -20.86
N ILE A 68 7.98 6.94 -20.69
CA ILE A 68 8.83 6.01 -19.92
C ILE A 68 10.17 5.79 -20.62
N ILE A 69 10.16 5.52 -21.95
CA ILE A 69 11.38 5.35 -22.75
C ILE A 69 12.24 6.62 -22.69
N GLN A 70 11.65 7.80 -22.95
CA GLN A 70 12.34 9.08 -22.85
C GLN A 70 12.97 9.30 -21.46
N THR A 71 12.24 9.00 -20.38
CA THR A 71 12.76 9.11 -19.00
C THR A 71 13.96 8.20 -18.75
N ILE A 72 13.99 7.00 -19.36
CA ILE A 72 15.12 6.06 -19.26
C ILE A 72 16.36 6.61 -19.95
N GLU A 73 16.20 7.17 -21.15
CA GLU A 73 17.29 7.65 -22.00
C GLU A 73 17.92 8.94 -21.45
N GLU A 74 17.10 9.92 -21.06
CA GLU A 74 17.56 11.27 -20.69
C GLU A 74 18.19 11.36 -19.30
N LYS A 75 17.73 10.57 -18.32
CA LYS A 75 17.91 10.93 -16.91
C LYS A 75 19.22 10.46 -16.25
N ASP A 76 20.04 9.61 -16.87
CA ASP A 76 21.41 9.22 -16.44
C ASP A 76 21.71 9.15 -14.90
N GLU A 77 21.03 8.29 -14.14
CA GLU A 77 21.44 7.98 -12.75
C GLU A 77 21.33 6.50 -12.37
N ALA A 78 22.43 5.95 -11.84
CA ALA A 78 22.56 4.54 -11.50
C ALA A 78 21.47 3.97 -10.55
N ALA A 79 20.96 4.77 -9.61
CA ALA A 79 19.99 4.34 -8.60
C ALA A 79 18.58 4.08 -9.19
N PHE A 80 18.25 4.73 -10.30
CA PHE A 80 16.97 4.58 -11.01
C PHE A 80 16.87 3.25 -11.77
N TYR A 81 18.03 2.73 -12.20
CA TYR A 81 18.09 1.99 -13.44
C TYR A 81 17.68 0.52 -13.35
N SER A 82 18.15 -0.25 -12.37
CA SER A 82 17.86 -1.69 -12.38
C SER A 82 16.39 -2.07 -12.11
N PRO A 83 15.66 -1.53 -11.12
CA PRO A 83 14.29 -1.98 -10.85
C PRO A 83 13.29 -1.49 -11.92
N ALA A 84 13.50 -0.30 -12.48
CA ALA A 84 12.60 0.30 -13.46
C ALA A 84 12.59 -0.48 -14.78
N TRP A 85 13.75 -0.88 -15.30
CA TRP A 85 13.84 -1.69 -16.52
C TRP A 85 13.29 -3.09 -16.35
N LEU A 86 13.43 -3.68 -15.17
CA LEU A 86 12.86 -4.99 -14.85
C LEU A 86 11.35 -4.94 -14.84
N GLY A 87 10.78 -3.94 -14.17
CA GLY A 87 9.35 -3.66 -14.22
C GLY A 87 8.90 -3.46 -15.66
N ALA A 88 9.54 -2.57 -16.42
CA ALA A 88 9.19 -2.30 -17.80
C ALA A 88 9.22 -3.56 -18.69
N LEU A 89 10.37 -4.24 -18.79
CA LEU A 89 10.57 -5.36 -19.70
C LEU A 89 9.62 -6.54 -19.38
N PHE A 90 9.51 -6.96 -18.12
CA PHE A 90 8.72 -8.14 -17.73
C PHE A 90 7.24 -7.87 -17.44
N LEU A 91 6.83 -6.61 -17.21
CA LEU A 91 5.41 -6.27 -16.99
C LEU A 91 4.72 -5.78 -18.27
N TYR A 92 5.43 -5.11 -19.19
CA TYR A 92 4.84 -4.77 -20.51
C TYR A 92 4.94 -5.89 -21.52
N ASP A 93 5.99 -6.73 -21.44
CA ASP A 93 6.26 -7.78 -22.42
C ASP A 93 6.40 -7.22 -23.85
N ASP A 94 7.14 -6.11 -24.00
CA ASP A 94 7.22 -5.29 -25.23
C ASP A 94 8.67 -5.06 -25.68
N GLU A 95 8.97 -5.41 -26.94
CA GLU A 95 10.30 -5.30 -27.55
C GLU A 95 10.82 -3.86 -27.67
N ALA A 96 9.96 -2.85 -27.58
CA ALA A 96 10.37 -1.43 -27.63
C ALA A 96 11.38 -1.05 -26.53
N PHE A 97 11.46 -1.82 -25.44
CA PHE A 97 12.44 -1.60 -24.37
C PHE A 97 13.85 -2.17 -24.67
N ILE A 98 14.01 -3.04 -25.66
CA ILE A 98 15.29 -3.70 -25.94
C ILE A 98 16.38 -2.69 -26.35
N ALA A 99 16.08 -1.78 -27.28
CA ALA A 99 17.04 -0.81 -27.79
C ALA A 99 17.50 0.21 -26.71
N PRO A 100 16.60 0.83 -25.90
CA PRO A 100 17.02 1.67 -24.77
C PRO A 100 17.90 0.94 -23.75
N ILE A 101 17.62 -0.34 -23.46
CA ILE A 101 18.43 -1.15 -22.54
C ILE A 101 19.83 -1.43 -23.13
N GLN A 102 19.91 -1.83 -24.39
CA GLN A 102 21.19 -2.03 -25.08
C GLN A 102 22.02 -0.73 -25.15
N HIS A 103 21.37 0.40 -25.47
CA HIS A 103 22.02 1.72 -25.48
C HIS A 103 22.63 2.07 -24.13
N PHE A 104 21.88 1.89 -23.03
CA PHE A 104 22.42 2.11 -21.69
C PHE A 104 23.63 1.21 -21.40
N ILE A 105 23.51 -0.10 -21.68
CA ILE A 105 24.60 -1.04 -21.42
C ILE A 105 25.84 -0.58 -22.19
N ASP A 106 25.72 -0.33 -23.50
CA ASP A 106 26.87 0.05 -24.33
C ASP A 106 27.52 1.35 -23.84
N LYS A 107 26.72 2.38 -23.53
CA LYS A 107 27.17 3.69 -23.01
C LYS A 107 27.95 3.57 -21.71
N HIS A 108 27.43 2.82 -20.73
CA HIS A 108 28.01 2.76 -19.37
C HIS A 108 28.96 1.58 -19.15
N PHE A 109 29.03 0.63 -20.09
CA PHE A 109 30.01 -0.45 -20.11
C PHE A 109 31.33 -0.03 -20.77
N GLN A 110 31.27 0.76 -21.86
CA GLN A 110 32.48 1.25 -22.54
C GLN A 110 33.12 2.44 -21.81
N ALA A 111 32.36 3.20 -21.03
CA ALA A 111 32.87 4.26 -20.15
C ALA A 111 33.60 3.68 -18.92
N THR A 112 34.94 3.68 -18.96
CA THR A 112 35.83 3.05 -17.97
C THR A 112 35.58 3.38 -16.48
N LYS A 113 35.91 2.42 -15.61
CA LYS A 113 36.23 2.57 -14.15
C LYS A 113 35.19 3.20 -13.21
N SER A 114 34.00 3.61 -13.66
CA SER A 114 32.98 4.18 -12.76
C SER A 114 32.23 3.11 -11.95
N TYR A 115 32.54 2.98 -10.66
CA TYR A 115 31.80 2.14 -9.72
C TYR A 115 30.31 2.51 -9.60
N ARG A 116 29.93 3.74 -9.98
CA ARG A 116 28.57 4.29 -9.83
C ARG A 116 27.52 3.43 -10.53
N TYR A 117 27.78 2.99 -11.77
CA TYR A 117 26.80 2.26 -12.61
C TYR A 117 27.02 0.74 -12.66
N HIS A 118 28.04 0.23 -11.96
CA HIS A 118 28.52 -1.15 -12.07
C HIS A 118 27.42 -2.20 -11.88
N LYS A 119 26.60 -2.07 -10.83
CA LYS A 119 25.50 -3.00 -10.55
C LYS A 119 24.40 -2.92 -11.61
N SER A 120 24.10 -1.71 -12.10
CA SER A 120 22.94 -1.43 -12.94
C SER A 120 23.09 -2.00 -14.36
N TYR A 121 24.26 -1.91 -15.00
CA TYR A 121 24.46 -2.54 -16.32
C TYR A 121 24.53 -4.07 -16.24
N TYR A 122 25.11 -4.65 -15.18
CA TYR A 122 25.10 -6.10 -15.00
C TYR A 122 23.68 -6.64 -14.77
N GLN A 123 22.84 -5.89 -14.05
CA GLN A 123 21.43 -6.22 -13.91
C GLN A 123 20.70 -6.10 -15.25
N ALA A 124 20.94 -5.04 -16.04
CA ALA A 124 20.40 -4.89 -17.39
C ALA A 124 20.79 -6.02 -18.37
N MET A 125 22.04 -6.47 -18.35
CA MET A 125 22.50 -7.64 -19.13
C MET A 125 21.73 -8.91 -18.74
N TYR A 126 21.49 -9.13 -17.45
CA TYR A 126 20.70 -10.26 -16.96
C TYR A 126 19.20 -10.14 -17.33
N CYS A 127 18.65 -8.93 -17.42
CA CYS A 127 17.29 -8.72 -17.96
C CYS A 127 17.17 -9.25 -19.40
N LEU A 128 18.10 -8.86 -20.29
CA LEU A 128 18.10 -9.33 -21.67
C LEU A 128 18.32 -10.85 -21.76
N GLN A 129 19.18 -11.42 -20.92
CA GLN A 129 19.40 -12.87 -20.85
C GLN A 129 18.12 -13.63 -20.45
N LEU A 130 17.35 -13.12 -19.48
CA LEU A 130 16.07 -13.69 -19.08
C LEU A 130 15.01 -13.56 -20.18
N TRP A 131 14.98 -12.43 -20.89
CA TRP A 131 14.10 -12.22 -22.05
C TRP A 131 14.40 -13.20 -23.19
N ASP A 132 15.66 -13.31 -23.61
CA ASP A 132 16.10 -14.26 -24.63
C ASP A 132 15.73 -15.71 -24.29
N LYS A 133 15.83 -16.08 -23.00
CA LYS A 133 15.38 -17.40 -22.52
C LYS A 133 13.86 -17.58 -22.60
N GLN A 134 13.07 -16.54 -22.33
CA GLN A 134 11.61 -16.60 -22.33
C GLN A 134 10.99 -16.50 -23.73
N LYS A 135 11.65 -15.78 -24.65
CA LYS A 135 11.15 -15.46 -26.00
C LYS A 135 11.88 -16.15 -27.14
N HIS A 136 12.95 -16.89 -26.83
CA HIS A 136 13.83 -17.55 -27.81
C HIS A 136 14.52 -16.55 -28.78
N SER A 137 14.84 -15.36 -28.30
CA SER A 137 15.58 -14.31 -29.03
C SER A 137 17.09 -14.33 -28.69
N ASN A 138 17.87 -13.40 -29.27
CA ASN A 138 19.32 -13.30 -29.10
C ASN A 138 19.85 -11.87 -28.79
N TYR A 139 19.02 -10.98 -28.25
CA TYR A 139 19.37 -9.58 -28.00
C TYR A 139 20.50 -9.41 -26.97
N ALA A 140 20.73 -10.39 -26.11
CA ALA A 140 21.80 -10.42 -25.12
C ALA A 140 23.12 -11.01 -25.65
N GLN A 141 23.14 -11.61 -26.86
CA GLN A 141 24.27 -12.42 -27.34
C GLN A 141 25.61 -11.68 -27.33
N LYS A 142 25.63 -10.38 -27.67
CA LYS A 142 26.85 -9.54 -27.65
C LYS A 142 27.44 -9.32 -26.24
N TYR A 143 26.68 -9.62 -25.18
CA TYR A 143 27.10 -9.51 -23.78
C TYR A 143 27.44 -10.86 -23.13
N ALA A 144 27.36 -11.98 -23.87
CA ALA A 144 27.52 -13.33 -23.32
C ALA A 144 28.79 -13.57 -22.47
N PRO A 145 29.98 -13.01 -22.80
CA PRO A 145 31.18 -13.15 -21.95
C PRO A 145 31.02 -12.61 -20.52
N PHE A 146 30.01 -11.77 -20.26
CA PHE A 146 29.77 -11.09 -18.99
C PHE A 146 28.66 -11.71 -18.15
N PHE A 147 27.92 -12.70 -18.67
CA PHE A 147 26.80 -13.36 -17.98
C PHE A 147 27.13 -13.97 -16.61
N PRO A 148 28.32 -14.55 -16.34
CA PRO A 148 28.67 -15.02 -15.01
C PRO A 148 28.68 -13.89 -13.97
N ARG A 149 29.14 -12.69 -14.35
CA ARG A 149 29.13 -11.50 -13.48
C ARG A 149 27.73 -10.88 -13.38
N ALA A 150 26.97 -10.85 -14.48
CA ALA A 150 25.58 -10.43 -14.49
C ALA A 150 24.73 -11.25 -13.49
N SER A 151 24.92 -12.57 -13.52
CA SER A 151 24.26 -13.51 -12.60
C SER A 151 24.58 -13.25 -11.13
N ALA A 152 25.82 -12.87 -10.79
CA ALA A 152 26.21 -12.51 -9.41
C ALA A 152 25.48 -11.25 -8.88
N HIS A 153 25.01 -10.37 -9.77
CA HIS A 153 24.23 -9.18 -9.42
C HIS A 153 22.70 -9.37 -9.50
N SER A 154 22.22 -10.55 -9.87
CA SER A 154 20.78 -10.87 -10.04
C SER A 154 19.97 -10.90 -8.74
N LYS A 155 20.60 -11.10 -7.56
CA LYS A 155 19.89 -11.37 -6.29
C LYS A 155 18.85 -10.31 -5.88
N THR A 156 19.16 -9.03 -6.03
CA THR A 156 18.20 -7.93 -5.75
C THR A 156 17.05 -7.92 -6.75
N LEU A 157 17.35 -8.29 -8.00
CA LEU A 157 16.43 -8.37 -9.12
C LEU A 157 15.42 -9.51 -8.93
N LEU A 158 15.89 -10.72 -8.62
CA LEU A 158 15.03 -11.87 -8.36
C LEU A 158 14.07 -11.60 -7.19
N ARG A 159 14.56 -10.95 -6.12
CA ARG A 159 13.71 -10.48 -5.00
C ARG A 159 12.62 -9.50 -5.43
N PHE A 160 12.93 -8.55 -6.31
CA PHE A 160 11.94 -7.60 -6.84
C PHE A 160 10.84 -8.29 -7.66
N LEU A 161 11.22 -9.26 -8.50
CA LEU A 161 10.26 -10.06 -9.27
C LEU A 161 9.34 -10.88 -8.34
N GLU A 162 9.86 -11.43 -7.24
CA GLU A 162 9.07 -12.18 -6.27
C GLU A 162 8.07 -11.28 -5.52
N VAL A 163 8.52 -10.13 -5.01
CA VAL A 163 7.63 -9.11 -4.41
C VAL A 163 6.52 -8.71 -5.39
N SER A 164 6.84 -8.58 -6.68
CA SER A 164 5.87 -8.24 -7.73
C SER A 164 4.82 -9.34 -7.96
N LYS A 165 5.17 -10.63 -7.86
CA LYS A 165 4.18 -11.73 -7.89
C LYS A 165 3.26 -11.67 -6.67
N ILE A 166 3.82 -11.49 -5.47
CA ILE A 166 3.06 -11.45 -4.22
C ILE A 166 2.11 -10.26 -4.18
N LEU A 167 2.55 -9.08 -4.65
CA LEU A 167 1.65 -7.92 -4.80
C LEU A 167 0.54 -8.17 -5.83
N ARG A 168 0.75 -9.03 -6.85
CA ARG A 168 -0.29 -9.47 -7.80
C ARG A 168 -1.18 -10.59 -7.27
N ALA A 169 -0.77 -11.32 -6.24
CA ALA A 169 -1.59 -12.31 -5.53
C ALA A 169 -2.20 -13.40 -6.44
N ASN A 170 -1.42 -13.91 -7.39
CA ASN A 170 -1.83 -14.84 -8.47
C ASN A 170 -2.89 -14.32 -9.46
N ILE A 171 -3.29 -13.05 -9.39
CA ILE A 171 -4.27 -12.48 -10.33
C ILE A 171 -3.61 -12.25 -11.71
N PRO A 172 -4.20 -12.72 -12.82
CA PRO A 172 -3.66 -12.57 -14.17
C PRO A 172 -3.38 -11.12 -14.58
N PHE A 173 -2.35 -10.96 -15.42
CA PHE A 173 -1.71 -9.67 -15.69
C PHE A 173 -1.89 -9.17 -17.14
N GLU A 174 -3.06 -9.40 -17.72
CA GLU A 174 -3.28 -9.14 -19.15
C GLU A 174 -3.81 -7.72 -19.45
N HIS A 175 -4.71 -7.20 -18.60
CA HIS A 175 -5.46 -5.96 -18.85
C HIS A 175 -5.74 -5.15 -17.58
N SER A 176 -5.75 -3.81 -17.65
CA SER A 176 -5.75 -2.97 -16.43
C SER A 176 -6.95 -3.13 -15.52
N ALA A 177 -8.13 -3.30 -16.11
CA ALA A 177 -9.34 -3.59 -15.35
C ALA A 177 -9.24 -4.91 -14.57
N THR A 178 -8.59 -5.95 -15.11
CA THR A 178 -8.57 -7.31 -14.54
C THR A 178 -7.84 -7.34 -13.21
N LEU A 179 -6.57 -6.91 -13.14
CA LEU A 179 -5.84 -6.91 -11.87
C LEU A 179 -6.41 -5.89 -10.89
N GLN A 180 -6.85 -4.71 -11.33
CA GLN A 180 -7.45 -3.73 -10.44
C GLN A 180 -8.75 -4.26 -9.79
N THR A 181 -9.60 -4.92 -10.57
CA THR A 181 -10.83 -5.54 -10.08
C THR A 181 -10.51 -6.72 -9.16
N GLY A 182 -9.60 -7.61 -9.57
CA GLY A 182 -9.19 -8.76 -8.76
C GLY A 182 -8.58 -8.35 -7.42
N LEU A 183 -7.70 -7.34 -7.41
CA LEU A 183 -7.11 -6.81 -6.16
C LEU A 183 -8.15 -6.08 -5.31
N LYS A 184 -9.06 -5.32 -5.91
CA LYS A 184 -10.17 -4.71 -5.17
C LYS A 184 -11.06 -5.78 -4.53
N THR A 185 -11.36 -6.87 -5.22
CA THR A 185 -12.10 -8.01 -4.68
C THR A 185 -11.33 -8.69 -3.55
N LEU A 186 -10.07 -9.04 -3.76
CA LEU A 186 -9.21 -9.64 -2.73
C LEU A 186 -9.12 -8.74 -1.49
N LEU A 187 -8.85 -7.44 -1.64
CA LEU A 187 -8.82 -6.49 -0.52
C LEU A 187 -10.17 -6.41 0.21
N THR A 188 -11.29 -6.38 -0.51
CA THR A 188 -12.64 -6.34 0.11
C THR A 188 -12.94 -7.63 0.88
N GLU A 189 -12.46 -8.77 0.39
CA GLU A 189 -12.73 -10.09 0.95
C GLU A 189 -11.77 -10.47 2.09
N THR A 190 -10.49 -10.08 2.02
CA THR A 190 -9.42 -10.59 2.91
C THR A 190 -8.76 -9.55 3.81
N THR A 191 -9.13 -8.26 3.76
CA THR A 191 -8.54 -7.26 4.67
C THR A 191 -9.22 -7.30 6.04
N THR A 192 -8.43 -7.21 7.11
CA THR A 192 -8.95 -7.05 8.47
C THR A 192 -9.57 -5.67 8.66
N LEU A 193 -10.45 -5.55 9.64
CA LEU A 193 -11.01 -4.26 10.03
C LEU A 193 -9.94 -3.30 10.53
N SER A 194 -9.07 -3.75 11.44
CA SER A 194 -7.94 -2.95 11.98
C SER A 194 -7.15 -2.24 10.88
N ALA A 195 -6.76 -2.97 9.84
CA ALA A 195 -5.97 -2.44 8.73
C ALA A 195 -6.71 -1.39 7.87
N TYR A 196 -8.06 -1.40 7.85
CA TYR A 196 -8.85 -0.32 7.26
C TYR A 196 -8.74 0.97 8.11
N PHE A 197 -8.77 0.84 9.44
CA PHE A 197 -8.71 1.98 10.38
C PHE A 197 -7.32 2.55 10.61
N ASP A 198 -6.27 1.74 10.48
CA ASP A 198 -4.87 2.17 10.44
C ASP A 198 -4.54 3.05 9.21
N GLY A 199 -5.52 3.33 8.34
CA GLY A 199 -5.38 4.19 7.17
C GLY A 199 -4.65 3.52 5.99
N LEU A 200 -4.36 2.22 6.07
CA LEU A 200 -3.65 1.49 5.02
C LEU A 200 -4.44 1.42 3.71
N LEU A 201 -5.76 1.61 3.77
CA LEU A 201 -6.67 1.71 2.63
C LEU A 201 -7.15 3.15 2.32
N VAL A 202 -6.46 4.19 2.80
CA VAL A 202 -6.75 5.60 2.46
C VAL A 202 -5.79 6.09 1.38
N GLN A 203 -6.28 6.53 0.23
CA GLN A 203 -5.42 7.03 -0.84
C GLN A 203 -4.58 8.22 -0.33
N PRO A 204 -3.24 8.18 -0.46
CA PRO A 204 -2.43 9.33 -0.07
C PRO A 204 -2.79 10.50 -0.97
N LYS A 205 -3.25 11.61 -0.39
CA LYS A 205 -3.47 12.84 -1.14
C LYS A 205 -2.12 13.33 -1.68
N ILE A 206 -1.89 13.14 -2.98
CA ILE A 206 -0.84 13.83 -3.71
C ILE A 206 -1.26 15.30 -3.71
N ARG A 207 -0.82 16.05 -2.69
CA ARG A 207 -1.14 17.47 -2.55
C ARG A 207 -0.57 18.18 -3.76
N SER A 208 -1.38 18.98 -4.43
CA SER A 208 -0.96 19.67 -5.64
C SER A 208 0.22 20.59 -5.33
N TYR A 209 1.11 20.79 -6.31
CA TYR A 209 2.21 21.75 -6.21
C TYR A 209 1.72 23.13 -5.75
N ALA A 210 0.51 23.55 -6.14
CA ALA A 210 -0.10 24.79 -5.65
C ALA A 210 -0.28 24.81 -4.12
N GLU A 211 -0.85 23.76 -3.50
CA GLU A 211 -0.95 23.67 -2.03
C GLU A 211 0.41 23.51 -1.34
N GLY A 212 1.35 22.82 -1.99
CA GLY A 212 2.72 22.65 -1.51
C GLY A 212 3.48 23.98 -1.48
N MET A 213 3.46 24.72 -2.59
CA MET A 213 4.04 26.05 -2.72
C MET A 213 3.36 27.07 -1.83
N HIS A 214 2.03 27.04 -1.69
CA HIS A 214 1.35 27.95 -0.76
C HIS A 214 1.77 27.71 0.69
N ARG A 215 2.09 26.46 1.07
CA ARG A 215 2.65 26.12 2.40
C ARG A 215 4.14 26.48 2.52
N LEU A 216 4.94 26.25 1.49
CA LEU A 216 6.35 26.64 1.44
C LEU A 216 6.50 28.16 1.53
N GLN A 217 5.77 28.91 0.70
CA GLN A 217 5.71 30.38 0.75
C GLN A 217 5.22 30.87 2.11
N HIS A 218 4.20 30.26 2.72
CA HIS A 218 3.80 30.62 4.09
C HIS A 218 4.85 30.25 5.15
N PHE A 219 5.61 29.17 4.97
CA PHE A 219 6.69 28.77 5.87
C PHE A 219 7.90 29.69 5.73
N ASP A 220 8.28 30.07 4.51
CA ASP A 220 9.35 31.03 4.23
C ASP A 220 8.96 32.42 4.76
N LEU A 221 7.73 32.89 4.50
CA LEU A 221 7.19 34.13 5.04
C LEU A 221 7.15 34.10 6.58
N TYR A 222 6.78 32.96 7.18
CA TYR A 222 6.85 32.75 8.63
C TYR A 222 8.29 32.79 9.12
N CYS A 223 9.24 32.14 8.45
CA CYS A 223 10.66 32.17 8.80
C CYS A 223 11.28 33.56 8.65
N GLU A 224 10.87 34.37 7.67
CA GLU A 224 11.29 35.77 7.54
C GLU A 224 10.69 36.64 8.64
N GLN A 225 9.39 36.54 8.89
CA GLN A 225 8.72 37.25 9.99
C GLN A 225 9.30 36.84 11.35
N PHE A 226 9.63 35.56 11.54
CA PHE A 226 10.27 35.05 12.75
C PHE A 226 11.72 35.54 12.87
N LYS A 227 12.51 35.54 11.79
CA LYS A 227 13.86 36.14 11.79
C LYS A 227 13.82 37.63 12.13
N GLN A 228 12.90 38.40 11.54
CA GLN A 228 12.70 39.81 11.88
C GLN A 228 12.27 40.00 13.35
N LYS A 229 11.38 39.14 13.87
CA LYS A 229 10.85 39.23 15.24
C LYS A 229 11.83 38.78 16.32
N TYR A 230 12.75 37.86 16.02
CA TYR A 230 13.66 37.23 16.98
C TYR A 230 15.15 37.54 16.74
N GLN A 231 15.47 38.49 15.85
CA GLN A 231 16.85 38.94 15.60
C GLN A 231 17.57 39.55 16.81
N GLU A 232 16.85 39.89 17.89
CA GLU A 232 17.45 40.55 19.07
C GLU A 232 17.90 39.62 20.21
N LYS A 233 17.45 38.35 20.31
CA LYS A 233 17.86 37.48 21.44
C LYS A 233 18.14 36.03 21.08
N THR A 234 19.39 35.65 21.32
CA THR A 234 19.90 34.27 21.33
C THR A 234 19.11 33.36 22.29
N ALA A 235 18.41 32.38 21.74
CA ALA A 235 17.95 31.18 22.45
C ALA A 235 17.80 30.01 21.46
N GLN A 236 17.86 28.79 21.98
CA GLN A 236 17.96 27.55 21.20
C GLN A 236 16.75 27.32 20.27
N VAL A 237 17.04 26.84 19.05
CA VAL A 237 16.02 26.46 18.06
C VAL A 237 15.32 25.18 18.50
N VAL A 238 14.17 25.32 19.13
CA VAL A 238 13.17 24.24 19.20
C VAL A 238 12.24 24.44 18.01
N ALA A 239 12.29 23.53 17.04
CA ALA A 239 11.36 23.55 15.91
C ALA A 239 9.91 23.36 16.43
N PRO A 240 8.94 24.20 16.02
CA PRO A 240 7.56 24.07 16.47
C PRO A 240 6.91 22.86 15.78
N SER A 241 6.96 21.70 16.46
CA SER A 241 6.33 20.45 16.03
C SER A 241 4.81 20.55 15.86
N GLU A 242 4.20 21.54 16.51
CA GLU A 242 2.74 21.74 16.57
C GLU A 242 2.13 22.17 15.22
N PHE A 243 2.85 22.91 14.38
CA PHE A 243 2.30 23.43 13.11
C PHE A 243 2.22 22.41 11.97
N LEU A 244 2.86 21.24 12.09
CA LEU A 244 2.79 20.16 11.09
C LEU A 244 1.74 19.09 11.40
N LEU A 245 1.14 19.12 12.60
CA LEU A 245 0.23 18.08 13.09
C LEU A 245 -1.26 18.48 13.08
N ASP A 246 -1.55 19.76 12.84
CA ASP A 246 -2.93 20.29 12.78
C ASP A 246 -3.62 20.03 11.43
N HIS A 247 -3.82 18.74 11.11
CA HIS A 247 -4.97 18.37 10.27
C HIS A 247 -6.23 18.37 11.14
N PRO A 248 -7.35 18.99 10.71
CA PRO A 248 -8.62 18.87 11.43
C PRO A 248 -9.09 17.40 11.54
N TYR A 249 -8.60 16.50 10.69
CA TYR A 249 -8.83 15.05 10.74
C TYR A 249 -7.95 14.30 11.75
N ASP A 250 -6.86 14.90 12.26
CA ASP A 250 -6.01 14.31 13.30
C ASP A 250 -6.37 14.81 14.70
N LYS A 251 -6.93 16.03 14.81
CA LYS A 251 -7.47 16.56 16.07
C LYS A 251 -8.81 15.95 16.50
N ILE A 252 -9.55 15.31 15.59
CA ILE A 252 -10.81 14.60 15.90
C ILE A 252 -10.54 13.08 15.99
N LYS A 253 -9.77 12.67 17.02
CA LYS A 253 -9.46 11.25 17.30
C LYS A 253 -9.62 10.83 18.77
N ARG A 254 -10.14 11.72 19.65
CA ARG A 254 -10.39 11.42 21.08
C ARG A 254 -11.77 11.86 21.60
N SER A 255 -12.59 12.46 20.75
CA SER A 255 -14.00 12.76 21.00
C SER A 255 -14.74 12.43 19.71
N THR A 256 -15.53 11.37 19.60
CA THR A 256 -16.45 10.85 20.61
C THR A 256 -16.73 9.35 20.39
N HIS A 257 -16.08 8.48 21.17
CA HIS A 257 -16.40 7.04 21.25
C HIS A 257 -17.70 6.84 22.05
N GLN A 258 -18.83 7.29 21.49
CA GLN A 258 -20.12 7.33 22.18
C GLN A 258 -20.73 5.94 22.33
N PHE A 259 -20.54 5.06 21.35
CA PHE A 259 -21.03 3.70 21.44
C PHE A 259 -20.16 2.86 22.39
N GLU A 260 -18.84 2.91 22.28
CA GLU A 260 -17.93 2.21 23.21
C GLU A 260 -18.15 2.69 24.65
N HIS A 261 -18.31 4.00 24.89
CA HIS A 261 -18.66 4.50 26.22
C HIS A 261 -20.03 3.99 26.70
N ALA A 262 -21.04 3.91 25.82
CA ALA A 262 -22.35 3.38 26.16
C ALA A 262 -22.30 1.87 26.48
N VAL A 263 -21.51 1.08 25.73
CA VAL A 263 -21.23 -0.34 26.04
C VAL A 263 -20.54 -0.46 27.39
N ARG A 264 -19.46 0.31 27.61
CA ARG A 264 -18.73 0.33 28.88
C ARG A 264 -19.66 0.63 30.06
N THR A 265 -20.51 1.64 29.90
CA THR A 265 -21.53 2.00 30.92
C THR A 265 -22.52 0.85 31.14
N TYR A 266 -23.02 0.22 30.08
CA TYR A 266 -23.94 -0.91 30.15
C TYR A 266 -23.34 -2.14 30.88
N LEU A 267 -22.09 -2.49 30.57
CA LEU A 267 -21.38 -3.63 31.18
C LEU A 267 -21.07 -3.38 32.67
N TYR A 268 -20.55 -2.19 33.03
CA TYR A 268 -20.22 -1.88 34.43
C TYR A 268 -21.44 -1.56 35.31
N ALA A 269 -22.52 -0.99 34.74
CA ALA A 269 -23.73 -0.59 35.47
C ALA A 269 -24.90 -1.55 35.23
N TYR A 270 -24.60 -2.85 35.15
CA TYR A 270 -25.59 -3.92 35.07
C TYR A 270 -26.73 -3.70 36.08
N HIS A 271 -27.97 -3.99 35.66
CA HIS A 271 -29.24 -3.90 36.42
C HIS A 271 -30.08 -2.60 36.38
N SER A 272 -29.70 -1.54 35.63
CA SER A 272 -30.63 -0.42 35.34
C SER A 272 -31.39 -0.58 34.01
N GLN A 273 -32.72 -0.43 34.04
CA GLN A 273 -33.59 -0.54 32.85
C GLN A 273 -33.37 0.56 31.79
N VAL A 274 -32.67 1.65 32.13
CA VAL A 274 -32.46 2.80 31.23
C VAL A 274 -31.36 2.52 30.19
N TYR A 275 -30.30 1.79 30.59
CA TYR A 275 -29.12 1.63 29.75
C TYR A 275 -29.33 0.87 28.42
N PRO A 276 -30.22 -0.14 28.29
CA PRO A 276 -30.55 -0.74 26.99
C PRO A 276 -31.05 0.28 25.95
N ILE A 277 -31.78 1.33 26.37
CA ILE A 277 -32.32 2.36 25.48
C ILE A 277 -31.21 3.30 25.02
N GLU A 278 -30.37 3.79 25.94
CA GLU A 278 -29.25 4.66 25.59
C GLU A 278 -28.18 3.93 24.76
N LEU A 279 -27.93 2.64 25.03
CA LEU A 279 -27.08 1.78 24.20
C LEU A 279 -27.64 1.64 22.77
N LYS A 280 -28.96 1.41 22.63
CA LYS A 280 -29.64 1.32 21.32
C LYS A 280 -29.59 2.64 20.56
N LYS A 281 -29.71 3.77 21.26
CA LYS A 281 -29.56 5.11 20.69
C LYS A 281 -28.12 5.38 20.25
N ALA A 282 -27.13 5.04 21.08
CA ALA A 282 -25.71 5.19 20.76
C ALA A 282 -25.32 4.36 19.52
N VAL A 283 -25.69 3.08 19.45
CA VAL A 283 -25.37 2.24 18.28
C VAL A 283 -26.06 2.72 17.01
N LEU A 284 -27.28 3.27 17.08
CA LEU A 284 -27.97 3.84 15.93
C LEU A 284 -27.31 5.12 15.43
N LEU A 285 -26.81 5.97 16.34
CA LEU A 285 -26.11 7.22 16.00
C LEU A 285 -24.67 7.01 15.50
N ALA A 286 -23.95 6.00 16.00
CA ALA A 286 -22.55 5.73 15.66
C ALA A 286 -22.32 5.62 14.15
N GLN A 287 -21.56 6.55 13.57
CA GLN A 287 -21.13 6.52 12.16
C GLN A 287 -19.66 6.09 12.03
N ASP A 288 -18.84 6.35 13.05
CA ASP A 288 -17.47 5.88 13.08
C ASP A 288 -17.45 4.38 13.38
N SER A 289 -16.75 3.63 12.54
CA SER A 289 -16.63 2.18 12.69
C SER A 289 -15.49 1.78 13.63
N ILE A 290 -14.59 2.71 14.00
CA ILE A 290 -13.67 2.55 15.13
C ILE A 290 -14.47 2.48 16.44
N ASP A 291 -15.42 3.40 16.65
CA ASP A 291 -16.30 3.41 17.84
C ASP A 291 -17.14 2.12 17.92
N ILE A 292 -17.72 1.69 16.78
CA ILE A 292 -18.47 0.42 16.69
C ILE A 292 -17.60 -0.78 17.08
N LEU A 293 -16.35 -0.85 16.61
CA LEU A 293 -15.46 -1.96 16.92
C LEU A 293 -14.93 -1.93 18.34
N ALA A 294 -14.51 -0.77 18.83
CA ALA A 294 -14.08 -0.62 20.22
C ALA A 294 -15.20 -1.03 21.20
N GLY A 295 -16.46 -0.72 20.87
CA GLY A 295 -17.63 -1.19 21.62
C GLY A 295 -17.90 -2.70 21.50
N LEU A 296 -17.58 -3.34 20.37
CA LEU A 296 -17.66 -4.80 20.24
C LEU A 296 -16.52 -5.53 20.97
N GLU A 297 -15.30 -4.96 20.95
CA GLU A 297 -14.09 -5.56 21.53
C GLU A 297 -14.12 -5.60 23.06
N ILE A 298 -14.78 -4.63 23.71
CA ILE A 298 -14.90 -4.61 25.18
C ILE A 298 -16.02 -5.52 25.72
N ASP A 299 -16.87 -6.09 24.88
CA ASP A 299 -17.92 -7.05 25.28
C ASP A 299 -17.39 -8.48 25.34
N LEU A 300 -16.36 -8.68 26.18
CA LEU A 300 -15.61 -9.92 26.33
C LEU A 300 -16.47 -11.11 26.80
N ASP A 301 -17.51 -10.83 27.59
CA ASP A 301 -18.45 -11.82 28.14
C ASP A 301 -19.71 -12.00 27.27
N TYR A 302 -19.76 -11.36 26.09
CA TYR A 302 -20.86 -11.45 25.12
C TYR A 302 -22.23 -11.01 25.68
N GLN A 303 -22.25 -10.03 26.58
CA GLN A 303 -23.43 -9.58 27.31
C GLN A 303 -24.30 -8.59 26.53
N LEU A 304 -23.79 -7.96 25.46
CA LEU A 304 -24.57 -7.02 24.66
C LEU A 304 -25.80 -7.70 24.01
N PRO A 305 -26.99 -7.05 24.02
CA PRO A 305 -28.19 -7.59 23.39
C PRO A 305 -27.99 -7.86 21.89
N THR A 306 -28.53 -8.98 21.38
CA THR A 306 -28.39 -9.37 19.96
C THR A 306 -28.81 -8.27 18.97
N GLU A 307 -29.82 -7.46 19.31
CA GLU A 307 -30.23 -6.32 18.46
C GLU A 307 -29.10 -5.30 18.24
N ILE A 308 -28.27 -5.05 19.25
CA ILE A 308 -27.12 -4.13 19.18
C ILE A 308 -26.05 -4.74 18.27
N ILE A 309 -25.74 -6.02 18.48
CA ILE A 309 -24.80 -6.79 17.65
C ILE A 309 -25.23 -6.81 16.18
N ASP A 310 -26.51 -7.03 15.92
CA ASP A 310 -27.09 -6.99 14.57
C ASP A 310 -26.90 -5.61 13.91
N ILE A 311 -27.15 -4.52 14.63
CA ILE A 311 -26.93 -3.16 14.10
C ILE A 311 -25.44 -2.89 13.85
N CYS A 312 -24.55 -3.27 14.77
CA CYS A 312 -23.10 -3.14 14.61
C CYS A 312 -22.61 -3.86 13.36
N TYR A 313 -22.89 -5.16 13.24
CA TYR A 313 -22.43 -5.95 12.09
C TYR A 313 -23.10 -5.54 10.79
N GLN A 314 -24.36 -5.11 10.78
CA GLN A 314 -24.99 -4.52 9.58
C GLN A 314 -24.30 -3.22 9.13
N LYS A 315 -23.85 -2.37 10.06
CA LYS A 315 -23.10 -1.15 9.73
C LYS A 315 -21.71 -1.48 9.20
N LEU A 316 -20.98 -2.40 9.84
CA LEU A 316 -19.67 -2.83 9.38
C LEU A 316 -19.71 -3.54 8.01
N LEU A 317 -20.72 -4.40 7.78
CA LEU A 317 -20.94 -5.05 6.48
C LEU A 317 -21.39 -4.07 5.38
N LYS A 318 -21.92 -2.88 5.69
CA LYS A 318 -22.12 -1.84 4.67
C LYS A 318 -20.79 -1.24 4.18
N LEU A 319 -19.75 -1.24 5.02
CA LEU A 319 -18.41 -0.77 4.66
C LEU A 319 -17.60 -1.86 3.95
N LEU A 320 -17.64 -3.10 4.46
CA LEU A 320 -16.91 -4.25 3.90
C LEU A 320 -17.86 -5.44 3.65
N PRO A 321 -18.72 -5.38 2.61
CA PRO A 321 -19.84 -6.33 2.40
C PRO A 321 -19.44 -7.75 2.03
N LYS A 322 -18.14 -8.06 1.96
CA LYS A 322 -17.64 -9.41 1.70
C LYS A 322 -16.45 -9.81 2.59
N SER A 323 -16.16 -9.06 3.66
CA SER A 323 -15.04 -9.42 4.54
C SER A 323 -15.35 -10.72 5.27
N TYR A 324 -14.53 -11.77 5.06
CA TYR A 324 -14.73 -13.04 5.75
C TYR A 324 -14.53 -12.87 7.27
N PHE A 325 -13.66 -11.95 7.70
CA PHE A 325 -13.46 -11.61 9.12
C PHE A 325 -14.77 -11.10 9.76
N LEU A 326 -15.53 -10.25 9.06
CA LEU A 326 -16.84 -9.80 9.55
C LEU A 326 -17.84 -10.94 9.64
N TYR A 327 -17.86 -11.84 8.68
CA TYR A 327 -18.77 -13.00 8.70
C TYR A 327 -18.41 -14.02 9.79
N GLU A 328 -17.13 -14.35 9.99
CA GLU A 328 -16.67 -15.22 11.09
C GLU A 328 -16.95 -14.57 12.46
N GLY A 329 -16.60 -13.29 12.64
CA GLY A 329 -16.86 -12.54 13.89
C GLY A 329 -18.35 -12.44 14.22
N TYR A 330 -19.20 -12.20 13.23
CA TYR A 330 -20.64 -12.13 13.42
C TYR A 330 -21.24 -13.50 13.76
N ALA A 331 -20.80 -14.57 13.09
CA ALA A 331 -21.22 -15.92 13.41
C ALA A 331 -20.86 -16.29 14.86
N LEU A 332 -19.62 -16.02 15.28
CA LEU A 332 -19.14 -16.26 16.63
C LEU A 332 -19.95 -15.46 17.67
N ALA A 333 -20.18 -14.17 17.40
CA ALA A 333 -20.96 -13.29 18.27
C ALA A 333 -22.41 -13.77 18.44
N LEU A 334 -23.03 -14.38 17.43
CA LEU A 334 -24.36 -14.95 17.55
C LEU A 334 -24.37 -16.26 18.34
N LEU A 335 -23.42 -17.18 18.07
CA LEU A 335 -23.29 -18.47 18.76
C LEU A 335 -23.10 -18.31 20.27
N LEU A 336 -22.21 -17.41 20.68
CA LEU A 336 -21.86 -17.22 22.09
C LEU A 336 -22.96 -16.51 22.91
N ARG A 337 -24.05 -16.06 22.27
CA ARG A 337 -25.20 -15.43 22.94
C ARG A 337 -26.41 -16.34 23.08
N SER A 338 -26.75 -17.14 22.06
CA SER A 338 -27.87 -18.08 22.16
C SER A 338 -27.95 -19.08 21.02
N ASN A 339 -28.25 -20.34 21.35
CA ASN A 339 -28.58 -21.41 20.41
C ASN A 339 -29.76 -21.06 19.47
N ARG A 340 -30.58 -20.07 19.83
CA ARG A 340 -31.65 -19.52 18.97
C ARG A 340 -31.11 -18.90 17.67
N HIS A 341 -29.81 -18.67 17.56
CA HIS A 341 -29.16 -18.06 16.40
C HIS A 341 -28.29 -19.04 15.60
N ASP A 342 -28.20 -20.32 16.00
CA ASP A 342 -27.30 -21.34 15.40
C ASP A 342 -27.43 -21.42 13.88
N GLN A 343 -28.66 -21.48 13.36
CA GLN A 343 -28.88 -21.58 11.91
C GLN A 343 -28.38 -20.34 11.16
N ARG A 344 -28.52 -19.14 11.74
CA ARG A 344 -28.05 -17.88 11.14
C ARG A 344 -26.53 -17.77 11.22
N ALA A 345 -25.95 -18.12 12.37
CA ALA A 345 -24.51 -18.17 12.56
C ALA A 345 -23.84 -19.18 11.62
N LYS A 346 -24.45 -20.36 11.45
CA LYS A 346 -24.04 -21.36 10.45
C LYS A 346 -24.01 -20.78 9.04
N THR A 347 -25.09 -20.12 8.59
CA THR A 347 -25.11 -19.46 7.25
C THR A 347 -24.01 -18.40 7.11
N LEU A 348 -23.79 -17.58 8.14
CA LEU A 348 -22.72 -16.57 8.13
C LEU A 348 -21.33 -17.22 8.07
N HIS A 349 -21.09 -18.27 8.84
CA HIS A 349 -19.82 -19.00 8.85
C HIS A 349 -19.58 -19.74 7.52
N GLU A 350 -20.60 -20.37 6.94
CA GLU A 350 -20.53 -21.01 5.61
C GLU A 350 -20.17 -19.98 4.53
N ASN A 351 -20.78 -18.80 4.54
CA ASN A 351 -20.41 -17.70 3.63
C ASN A 351 -18.94 -17.28 3.83
N ALA A 352 -18.46 -17.20 5.07
CA ALA A 352 -17.07 -16.87 5.37
C ALA A 352 -16.11 -17.94 4.83
N GLN A 353 -16.42 -19.23 5.03
CA GLN A 353 -15.60 -20.33 4.50
C GLN A 353 -15.61 -20.37 2.97
N GLN A 354 -16.74 -20.08 2.32
CA GLN A 354 -16.79 -19.95 0.84
C GLN A 354 -15.89 -18.83 0.32
N ILE A 355 -15.80 -17.71 1.03
CA ILE A 355 -14.87 -16.61 0.69
C ILE A 355 -13.43 -17.07 0.92
N LYS A 356 -13.12 -17.57 2.12
CA LYS A 356 -11.79 -18.04 2.55
C LYS A 356 -11.24 -19.15 1.64
N ALA A 357 -12.11 -20.05 1.15
CA ALA A 357 -11.74 -21.16 0.28
C ALA A 357 -11.10 -20.74 -1.05
N LYS A 358 -11.42 -19.55 -1.57
CA LYS A 358 -10.82 -18.99 -2.81
C LYS A 358 -9.33 -18.64 -2.65
N TYR A 359 -8.88 -18.49 -1.40
CA TYR A 359 -7.60 -17.89 -1.08
C TYR A 359 -6.67 -18.89 -0.38
N GLU A 360 -5.38 -18.72 -0.62
CA GLU A 360 -4.29 -19.38 0.07
C GLU A 360 -3.63 -18.38 1.03
N TRP A 361 -3.34 -18.85 2.23
CA TRP A 361 -2.71 -18.08 3.31
C TRP A 361 -1.29 -18.59 3.45
N VAL A 362 -0.32 -17.83 2.94
CA VAL A 362 1.09 -18.15 3.01
C VAL A 362 1.61 -17.65 4.36
N GLU A 363 1.88 -18.58 5.27
CA GLU A 363 2.35 -18.31 6.62
C GLU A 363 3.86 -18.04 6.66
N GLU A 364 4.64 -18.82 5.91
CA GLU A 364 6.10 -18.80 5.84
C GLU A 364 6.55 -18.89 4.37
N ASP A 365 7.57 -18.10 3.99
CA ASP A 365 8.15 -18.07 2.64
C ASP A 365 9.69 -18.01 2.78
N ASP A 366 10.37 -19.11 2.41
CA ASP A 366 11.84 -19.26 2.53
C ASP A 366 12.64 -18.18 1.79
N TYR A 367 12.06 -17.55 0.76
CA TYR A 367 12.72 -16.49 0.02
C TYR A 367 12.59 -15.12 0.71
N LEU A 368 11.61 -14.95 1.61
CA LEU A 368 11.17 -13.66 2.15
C LEU A 368 10.95 -13.70 3.67
N TRP A 369 11.93 -13.17 4.41
CA TRP A 369 11.94 -13.07 5.88
C TRP A 369 10.91 -12.07 6.48
N TRP A 370 9.74 -11.87 5.86
CA TRP A 370 8.86 -10.72 6.09
C TRP A 370 7.42 -11.04 6.51
N GLY A 371 7.03 -12.31 6.53
CA GLY A 371 5.76 -12.75 7.09
C GLY A 371 4.57 -12.82 6.13
N ARG A 372 3.40 -13.00 6.73
CA ARG A 372 2.21 -13.62 6.14
C ARG A 372 1.58 -12.83 5.00
N TYR A 373 1.10 -13.51 3.96
CA TYR A 373 0.32 -12.90 2.89
C TYR A 373 -0.77 -13.83 2.32
N VAL A 374 -1.72 -13.25 1.59
CA VAL A 374 -2.87 -13.95 1.00
C VAL A 374 -2.80 -13.93 -0.51
N GLN A 375 -3.04 -15.04 -1.21
CA GLN A 375 -3.12 -15.08 -2.68
C GLN A 375 -4.34 -15.84 -3.17
N VAL A 376 -4.76 -15.58 -4.42
CA VAL A 376 -5.82 -16.38 -5.07
C VAL A 376 -5.25 -17.78 -5.35
N LYS A 377 -6.05 -18.82 -5.11
CA LYS A 377 -5.66 -20.19 -5.51
C LYS A 377 -5.68 -20.30 -7.04
N ASN A 378 -4.68 -20.97 -7.59
CA ASN A 378 -4.60 -21.33 -9.01
C ASN A 378 -5.51 -22.53 -9.33
#